data_AF-A0A392UXE1-F1
#
_entry.id   AF-A0A392UXE1-F1
#
_cell.length_a   1.000
_cell.length_b   1.000
_cell.length_c   1.000
_cell.angle_alpha   90.00
_cell.angle_beta   90.00
_cell.angle_gamma   90.00
#
_symmetry.space_group_name_H-M   'P 1'
#
loop_
_entity.id
_entity.type
_entity.pdbx_description
1 polymer ?
#
loop_
_entity_poly.entity_id
_entity_poly.type
_entity_poly.pdbx_seq_one_letter_code
_entity_poly.pdbx_strand_id
1 'polypeptide(L)' 'MEKLVLINKGKEIDFGVDETGVIRYRRRVCVHDVPELRKMILEEGRRSGLSIHPGVTKMYQDLKKL' A
#
# COMPACT_ATOMS: atom_id res chain seq x y z
N MET A 1 2.44 13.36 -6.92
CA MET A 1 1.38 14.17 -7.56
C MET A 1 1.13 13.78 -9.03
N GLU A 2 2.14 13.41 -9.81
CA GLU A 2 1.97 13.12 -11.25
C GLU A 2 1.03 11.95 -11.57
N LYS A 3 1.04 10.89 -10.75
CA LYS A 3 0.14 9.73 -10.94
C LYS A 3 -1.34 10.04 -10.80
N LEU A 4 -1.73 10.91 -9.86
CA LEU A 4 -3.14 11.31 -9.69
C LEU A 4 -3.70 11.99 -10.95
N VAL A 5 -2.88 12.78 -11.63
CA VAL A 5 -3.25 13.47 -12.87
C VAL A 5 -3.48 12.48 -14.01
N LEU A 6 -2.71 11.38 -14.05
CA LEU A 6 -2.85 10.32 -15.06
C LEU A 6 -4.08 9.43 -14.81
N ILE A 7 -4.35 9.12 -13.54
CA ILE A 7 -5.55 8.38 -13.10
C ILE A 7 -6.82 9.18 -13.45
N ASN A 8 -6.86 10.47 -13.10
CA ASN A 8 -8.00 11.35 -13.41
C ASN A 8 -8.25 11.54 -14.91
N LYS A 9 -7.23 11.34 -15.75
CA LYS A 9 -7.35 11.36 -17.21
C LYS A 9 -7.84 10.03 -17.81
N GLY A 10 -8.16 9.04 -16.98
CA GLY A 10 -8.64 7.72 -17.43
C GLY A 10 -7.58 6.90 -18.20
N LYS A 11 -6.30 7.27 -18.12
CA LYS A 11 -5.21 6.59 -18.84
C LYS A 11 -4.71 5.34 -18.12
N GLU A 12 -5.00 5.20 -16.83
CA GLU A 12 -4.63 4.04 -16.03
C GLU A 12 -5.89 3.28 -15.58
N ILE A 13 -6.29 2.27 -16.34
CA ILE A 13 -7.44 1.38 -16.05
C ILE A 13 -7.27 0.52 -14.79
N ASP A 14 -6.03 0.24 -14.40
CA ASP A 14 -5.73 -0.57 -13.21
C ASP A 14 -5.67 0.26 -11.91
N PHE A 15 -5.62 1.59 -12.03
CA PHE A 15 -5.54 2.52 -10.91
C PHE A 15 -6.88 3.24 -10.71
N GLY A 16 -7.27 3.46 -9.46
CA GLY A 16 -8.46 4.22 -9.11
C GLY A 16 -8.28 4.96 -7.80
N VAL A 17 -9.12 5.95 -7.55
CA VAL A 17 -9.21 6.65 -6.26
C VAL A 17 -10.52 6.23 -5.61
N ASP A 18 -10.47 5.79 -4.36
CA ASP A 18 -11.68 5.46 -3.61
C ASP A 18 -12.37 6.71 -3.01
N GLU A 19 -13.54 6.52 -2.41
CA GLU A 19 -14.35 7.58 -1.79
C GLU A 19 -13.60 8.34 -0.69
N THR A 20 -12.55 7.73 -0.11
CA THR A 20 -11.71 8.34 0.93
C THR A 20 -10.50 9.09 0.35
N GLY A 21 -10.37 9.13 -0.97
CA GLY A 21 -9.25 9.79 -1.66
C GLY A 21 -7.99 8.93 -1.74
N VAL A 22 -8.06 7.63 -1.40
CA VAL A 22 -6.90 6.74 -1.43
C VAL A 22 -6.72 6.14 -2.82
N ILE A 23 -5.48 6.20 -3.33
CA ILE A 23 -5.11 5.58 -4.60
C ILE A 23 -5.00 4.07 -4.41
N ARG A 24 -5.68 3.30 -5.27
CA ARG A 24 -5.61 1.85 -5.30
C ARG A 24 -5.17 1.35 -6.67
N TYR A 25 -4.34 0.33 -6.68
CA TYR A 25 -3.95 -0.43 -7.87
C TYR A 25 -4.48 -1.86 -7.73
N ARG A 26 -5.35 -2.31 -8.62
CA ARG A 26 -5.96 -3.66 -8.55
C ARG A 26 -6.46 -4.02 -7.15
N ARG A 27 -7.20 -3.11 -6.52
CA ARG A 27 -7.74 -3.20 -5.14
C ARG A 27 -6.73 -3.09 -4.00
N ARG A 28 -5.43 -2.91 -4.27
CA ARG A 28 -4.39 -2.72 -3.24
C ARG A 28 -4.11 -1.23 -3.02
N VAL A 29 -3.92 -0.83 -1.78
CA VAL A 29 -3.55 0.56 -1.44
C VAL A 29 -2.16 0.88 -1.98
N CYS A 30 -2.04 2.01 -2.68
CA CYS A 30 -0.76 2.54 -3.13
C CYS A 30 -0.15 3.41 -2.03
N VAL A 31 1.02 2.99 -1.55
CA VAL A 31 1.83 3.80 -0.63
C VAL A 31 2.74 4.68 -1.46
N HIS A 32 2.80 5.97 -1.14
CA HIS A 32 3.77 6.88 -1.75
C HIS A 32 5.20 6.43 -1.45
N ASP A 33 6.13 6.67 -2.37
CA ASP A 33 7.54 6.32 -2.16
C ASP A 33 8.24 7.34 -1.23
N VAL A 34 7.75 7.38 0.01
CA VAL A 34 8.27 8.19 1.11
C VAL A 34 8.87 7.20 2.12
N PRO A 35 10.20 7.20 2.32
CA PRO A 35 10.89 6.22 3.16
C PRO A 35 10.30 6.10 4.57
N GLU A 36 9.90 7.22 5.17
CA GLU A 36 9.34 7.30 6.52
C GLU A 36 7.98 6.59 6.60
N LEU A 37 7.11 6.81 5.60
CA LEU A 37 5.81 6.14 5.49
C LEU A 37 5.98 4.63 5.34
N ARG A 38 6.89 4.20 4.46
CA ARG A 38 7.20 2.77 4.28
C ARG A 38 7.72 2.16 5.57
N LYS A 39 8.61 2.85 6.29
CA LYS A 39 9.14 2.39 7.58
C LYS A 39 8.04 2.26 8.64
N MET A 40 7.15 3.25 8.77
CA MET A 40 6.04 3.21 9.72
C MET A 40 5.11 2.02 9.48
N ILE A 41 4.74 1.75 8.22
CA ILE A 41 3.85 0.63 7.87
C ILE A 41 4.51 -0.72 8.20
N LEU A 42 5.80 -0.89 7.91
CA LEU A 42 6.52 -2.12 8.19
C LEU A 42 6.71 -2.32 9.71
N GLU A 43 6.99 -1.26 10.45
CA GLU A 43 7.11 -1.31 11.91
C GLU A 43 5.77 -1.66 12.56
N GLU A 44 4.67 -1.06 12.09
CA GLU A 44 3.33 -1.40 12.56
C GLU A 44 2.98 -2.86 12.23
N GLY A 45 3.29 -3.33 11.02
CA GLY A 45 3.11 -4.73 10.64
C GLY A 45 3.91 -5.69 11.53
N ARG A 46 5.13 -5.29 11.94
CA ARG A 46 5.98 -6.06 12.88
C ARG A 46 5.43 -6.07 14.31
N ARG A 47 4.88 -4.95 14.77
CA ARG A 47 4.29 -4.81 16.13
C ARG A 47 2.92 -5.45 16.24
N SER A 48 2.15 -5.44 15.16
CA SER A 48 0.87 -6.12 15.09
C SER A 48 1.07 -7.62 15.31
N GLY A 49 0.21 -8.24 16.11
CA GLY A 49 0.27 -9.67 16.45
C GLY A 49 0.10 -10.63 15.27
N LEU A 50 0.19 -10.15 14.03
CA LEU A 50 0.15 -10.93 12.79
C LEU A 50 1.28 -11.96 12.72
N SER A 51 2.31 -11.87 13.58
CA SER A 51 3.26 -12.97 13.72
C SER A 51 4.04 -12.99 15.02
N ILE A 52 4.04 -14.15 15.67
CA ILE A 52 5.10 -14.56 16.59
C ILE A 52 6.35 -14.76 15.73
N HIS A 53 7.20 -13.72 15.64
CA HIS A 53 8.48 -13.69 14.89
C HIS A 53 8.37 -13.86 13.36
N PRO A 54 7.85 -12.85 12.61
CA PRO A 54 7.88 -12.92 11.15
C PRO A 54 9.28 -12.52 10.66
N GLY A 55 9.88 -13.37 9.83
CA GLY A 55 10.86 -12.89 8.87
C GLY A 55 10.19 -11.91 7.88
N VAL A 56 10.98 -11.06 7.23
CA VAL A 56 10.51 -10.07 6.24
C VAL A 56 9.61 -10.68 5.16
N THR A 57 9.85 -11.93 4.77
CA THR A 57 9.05 -12.69 3.80
C THR A 57 7.62 -12.95 4.28
N LYS A 58 7.44 -13.28 5.56
CA LYS A 58 6.11 -13.53 6.13
C LYS A 58 5.29 -12.26 6.20
N MET A 59 5.93 -11.16 6.65
CA MET A 59 5.29 -9.85 6.69
C MET A 59 4.83 -9.39 5.29
N TYR A 60 5.63 -9.60 4.25
CA TYR A 60 5.19 -9.30 2.87
C TYR A 60 3.98 -10.13 2.45
N GLN A 61 3.94 -11.42 2.78
CA GLN A 61 2.80 -12.28 2.46
C GLN A 61 1.54 -11.85 3.21
N ASP A 62 1.67 -11.47 4.49
CA ASP A 62 0.55 -11.01 5.31
C ASP A 62 -0.01 -9.68 4.76
N LEU A 63 0.86 -8.69 4.52
CA LEU A 63 0.48 -7.42 3.90
C LEU A 63 -0.11 -7.58 2.49
N LYS A 64 0.30 -8.62 1.75
CA LYS A 64 -0.22 -8.90 0.40
C LYS A 64 -1.61 -9.55 0.42
N LYS A 65 -1.97 -10.24 1.51
CA LYS A 65 -3.25 -10.95 1.70
C LYS A 65 -4.37 -10.04 2.24
N LEU A 66 -4.00 -8.96 2.95
CA LEU A 66 -4.90 -7.84 3.25
C LEU A 66 -5.38 -7.17 1.96
#